data_AF-A0AA91IMH2-F1
#
_entry.id   AF-A0AA91IMH2-F1
#
_cell.length_a   1.000
_cell.length_b   1.000
_cell.length_c   1.000
_cell.angle_alpha   90.00
_cell.angle_beta   90.00
_cell.angle_gamma   90.00
#
_symmetry.space_group_name_H-M   'P 1'
#
loop_
_entity.id
_entity.type
_entity.pdbx_description
1 polymer ?
#
loop_
_entity_poly.entity_id
_entity_poly.type
_entity_poly.pdbx_seq_one_letter_code
_entity_poly.pdbx_strand_id
1 'polypeptide(L)'
;MTSREQFEAAWEKNNECEPMDGWESLRCDDGYTDEIIDGQWWAWQASREAVEVEMPPQVDCCNVPFAAHSWNACLEESEKRIRAAGIKVKGE
;
A
#
# COMPACT_ATOMS: atom_id res chain seq x y z
N MET A 1 -7.94 1.98 -1.21
CA MET A 1 -7.70 0.57 -0.92
C MET A 1 -6.34 0.46 -0.25
N THR A 2 -6.28 -0.04 0.97
CA THR A 2 -5.05 -0.26 1.74
C THR A 2 -4.31 -1.50 1.24
N SER A 3 -3.04 -1.69 1.63
CA SER A 3 -2.29 -2.92 1.31
C SER A 3 -3.01 -4.19 1.79
N ARG A 4 -3.68 -4.12 2.95
CA ARG A 4 -4.46 -5.22 3.52
C ARG A 4 -5.69 -5.57 2.67
N GLU A 5 -6.47 -4.57 2.28
CA GLU A 5 -7.62 -4.78 1.39
C GLU A 5 -7.21 -5.32 0.01
N GLN A 6 -6.03 -4.92 -0.50
CA GLN A 6 -5.49 -5.46 -1.75
C GLN A 6 -5.08 -6.94 -1.61
N PHE A 7 -4.51 -7.32 -0.48
CA PHE A 7 -4.16 -8.72 -0.18
C PHE A 7 -5.41 -9.59 -0.12
N GLU A 8 -6.43 -9.19 0.63
CA GLU A 8 -7.65 -9.95 0.83
C GLU A 8 -8.38 -10.18 -0.50
N ALA A 9 -8.54 -9.14 -1.31
CA ALA A 9 -9.12 -9.26 -2.64
C ALA A 9 -8.29 -10.15 -3.58
N ALA A 10 -6.96 -10.14 -3.47
CA ALA A 10 -6.09 -11.03 -4.23
C ALA A 10 -6.22 -12.49 -3.77
N TRP A 11 -6.34 -12.69 -2.46
CA TRP A 11 -6.51 -14.01 -1.84
C TRP A 11 -7.83 -14.65 -2.27
N GLU A 12 -8.94 -13.92 -2.19
CA GLU A 12 -10.26 -14.42 -2.62
C GLU A 12 -10.27 -14.77 -4.11
N LYS A 13 -9.68 -13.91 -4.94
CA LYS A 13 -9.58 -14.14 -6.38
C LYS A 13 -8.78 -15.40 -6.69
N ASN A 14 -7.70 -15.65 -5.96
CA ASN A 14 -6.84 -16.82 -6.19
C ASN A 14 -7.49 -18.13 -5.71
N ASN A 15 -8.24 -18.08 -4.61
CA ASN A 15 -8.89 -19.25 -4.04
C ASN A 15 -10.31 -19.50 -4.58
N GLU A 16 -10.85 -18.54 -5.35
CA GLU A 16 -12.23 -18.55 -5.86
C GLU A 16 -13.29 -18.66 -4.75
N CYS A 17 -12.95 -18.21 -3.55
CA CYS A 17 -13.81 -18.24 -2.38
C CYS A 17 -13.46 -17.15 -1.37
N GLU A 18 -14.40 -16.86 -0.47
CA GLU A 18 -14.14 -16.13 0.76
C GLU A 18 -13.52 -17.08 1.81
N PRO A 19 -12.74 -16.56 2.77
CA PRO A 19 -12.25 -17.38 3.88
C PRO A 19 -13.42 -17.95 4.70
N MET A 20 -13.19 -19.09 5.34
CA MET A 20 -14.23 -19.79 6.11
C MET A 20 -14.77 -18.94 7.27
N ASP A 21 -13.86 -18.31 7.99
CA ASP A 21 -14.16 -17.24 8.93
C ASP A 21 -13.98 -15.92 8.18
N GLY A 22 -15.01 -15.08 8.10
CA GLY A 22 -14.93 -13.82 7.35
C GLY A 22 -13.77 -12.93 7.80
N TRP A 23 -13.26 -12.09 6.91
CA TRP A 23 -12.04 -11.28 7.14
C TRP A 23 -12.04 -10.50 8.45
N GLU A 24 -13.18 -9.94 8.87
CA GLU A 24 -13.27 -9.20 10.13
C GLU A 24 -12.91 -10.04 11.37
N SER A 25 -13.24 -11.34 11.34
CA SER A 25 -12.90 -12.27 12.43
C SER A 25 -11.46 -12.75 12.37
N LEU A 26 -10.86 -12.78 11.17
CA LEU A 26 -9.49 -13.23 10.98
C LEU A 26 -8.46 -12.13 11.23
N ARG A 27 -8.81 -10.85 11.01
CA ARG A 27 -7.87 -9.74 11.19
C ARG A 27 -7.46 -9.58 12.66
N CYS A 28 -6.17 -9.39 12.89
CA CYS A 28 -5.63 -8.83 14.13
C CYS A 28 -4.88 -7.51 13.84
N ASP A 29 -4.32 -6.91 14.89
CA ASP A 29 -3.60 -5.63 14.78
C ASP A 29 -2.46 -5.73 13.75
N ASP A 30 -1.64 -6.77 13.83
CA ASP A 30 -0.43 -6.95 13.02
C ASP A 30 -0.48 -8.09 11.98
N GLY A 31 -1.67 -8.64 11.69
CA GLY A 31 -1.78 -9.70 10.68
C GLY A 31 -3.13 -10.40 10.68
N TYR A 32 -3.09 -11.74 10.68
CA TYR A 32 -4.27 -12.59 10.77
C TYR A 32 -4.14 -13.68 11.85
N THR A 33 -5.26 -14.13 12.41
CA THR A 33 -5.31 -15.18 13.44
C THR A 33 -5.09 -16.58 12.87
N ASP A 34 -5.34 -16.78 11.58
CA ASP A 34 -5.04 -18.03 10.87
C ASP A 34 -3.57 -18.02 10.41
N GLU A 35 -2.78 -18.97 10.88
CA GLU A 35 -1.33 -19.02 10.63
C GLU A 35 -0.97 -19.10 9.14
N ILE A 36 -1.80 -19.75 8.33
CA ILE A 36 -1.55 -19.92 6.89
C ILE A 36 -1.82 -18.61 6.16
N ILE A 37 -2.91 -17.92 6.49
CA ILE A 37 -3.23 -16.60 5.95
C ILE A 37 -2.21 -15.57 6.42
N ASP A 38 -1.78 -15.63 7.69
CA ASP A 38 -0.79 -14.72 8.24
C ASP A 38 0.58 -14.86 7.55
N GLY A 39 1.04 -16.09 7.30
CA GLY A 39 2.26 -16.33 6.52
C GLY A 39 2.17 -15.81 5.09
N GLN A 40 0.99 -15.91 4.45
CA GLN A 40 0.75 -15.33 3.12
C GLN A 40 0.73 -13.80 3.15
N TRP A 41 0.17 -13.21 4.21
CA TRP A 41 0.17 -11.78 4.44
C TRP A 41 1.60 -11.25 4.62
N TRP A 42 2.43 -11.92 5.42
CA TRP A 42 3.85 -11.57 5.55
C TRP A 42 4.58 -11.60 4.20
N ALA A 43 4.39 -12.67 3.42
CA ALA A 43 5.00 -12.79 2.10
C ALA A 43 4.52 -11.69 1.13
N TRP A 44 3.25 -11.31 1.21
CA TRP A 44 2.68 -10.21 0.44
C TRP A 44 3.35 -8.87 0.80
N GLN A 45 3.47 -8.55 2.08
CA GLN A 45 4.13 -7.33 2.54
C GLN A 45 5.59 -7.29 2.08
N ALA A 46 6.34 -8.38 2.30
CA ALA A 46 7.73 -8.48 1.89
C ALA A 46 7.90 -8.30 0.36
N SER A 47 6.98 -8.85 -0.43
CA SER A 47 7.03 -8.70 -1.90
C SER A 47 6.84 -7.25 -2.36
N ARG A 48 6.07 -6.45 -1.62
CA ARG A 48 5.77 -5.06 -1.95
C ARG A 48 6.83 -4.10 -1.41
N GLU A 49 7.41 -4.40 -0.26
CA GLU A 49 8.56 -3.66 0.27
C GLU A 49 9.77 -3.78 -0.67
N ALA A 50 9.91 -4.91 -1.37
CA ALA A 50 10.95 -5.10 -2.40
C ALA A 50 10.74 -4.23 -3.66
N VAL A 51 9.55 -3.65 -3.86
CA VAL A 51 9.25 -2.76 -4.98
C VAL A 51 9.51 -1.31 -4.55
N GLU A 52 10.38 -0.63 -5.29
CA GLU A 52 10.73 0.76 -5.05
C GLU A 52 10.23 1.65 -6.19
N VAL A 53 9.51 2.73 -5.85
CA VAL A 53 8.97 3.70 -6.81
C VAL A 53 9.73 5.02 -6.71
N GLU A 54 10.21 5.51 -7.85
CA GLU A 54 10.82 6.84 -7.96
C GLU A 54 9.74 7.91 -8.16
N MET A 55 9.69 8.88 -7.25
CA MET A 55 8.76 9.99 -7.33
C MET A 55 9.32 11.12 -8.23
N PRO A 56 8.46 11.81 -9.01
CA PRO A 56 8.86 13.02 -9.69
C PRO A 56 9.41 14.07 -8.72
N PRO A 57 10.32 14.95 -9.15
CA PRO A 57 10.89 15.97 -8.29
C PRO A 57 9.86 17.04 -7.90
N GLN A 58 10.06 17.60 -6.70
CA GLN A 58 9.35 18.81 -6.30
C GLN A 58 9.78 20.01 -7.15
N VAL A 59 8.86 20.94 -7.36
CA VAL A 59 9.09 22.15 -8.13
C VAL A 59 9.23 23.34 -7.18
N ASP A 60 10.22 24.20 -7.46
CA ASP A 60 10.40 25.46 -6.75
C ASP A 60 9.22 26.41 -6.98
N CYS A 61 8.64 26.90 -5.89
CA CYS A 61 7.50 27.80 -5.91
C CYS A 61 7.85 29.25 -6.28
N CYS A 62 9.13 29.61 -6.37
CA CYS A 62 9.52 30.99 -6.62
C CYS A 62 9.08 31.53 -8.00
N ASN A 63 9.02 30.67 -9.04
CA ASN A 63 8.72 31.11 -10.41
C ASN A 63 7.25 30.91 -10.82
N VAL A 64 6.56 29.92 -10.23
CA VAL A 64 5.16 29.59 -10.53
C VAL A 64 4.44 29.09 -9.26
N PRO A 65 4.22 29.97 -8.26
CA PRO A 65 3.85 29.54 -6.91
C PRO A 65 2.58 28.71 -6.86
N PHE A 66 1.53 29.11 -7.57
CA PHE A 66 0.25 28.40 -7.53
C PHE A 66 0.33 27.00 -8.17
N ALA A 67 1.07 26.88 -9.28
CA ALA A 67 1.26 25.61 -9.98
C ALA A 67 2.22 24.69 -9.19
N ALA A 68 3.29 25.23 -8.64
CA ALA A 68 4.26 24.50 -7.82
C ALA A 68 3.63 23.96 -6.53
N HIS A 69 2.84 24.77 -5.82
CA HIS A 69 2.13 24.31 -4.62
C HIS A 69 1.14 23.18 -4.94
N SER A 70 0.36 23.33 -6.02
CA SER A 70 -0.58 22.29 -6.44
C SER A 70 0.14 21.00 -6.84
N TRP A 71 1.25 21.11 -7.57
CA TRP A 71 2.08 19.97 -7.98
C TRP A 71 2.68 19.24 -6.76
N ASN A 72 3.34 19.97 -5.87
CA ASN A 72 3.98 19.38 -4.69
C ASN A 72 2.93 18.73 -3.75
N ALA A 73 1.77 19.36 -3.57
CA ALA A 73 0.68 18.76 -2.79
C ALA A 73 0.16 17.45 -3.41
N CYS A 74 0.04 17.39 -4.74
CA CYS A 74 -0.32 16.15 -5.44
C CYS A 74 0.75 15.07 -5.29
N LEU A 75 2.04 15.43 -5.31
CA LEU A 75 3.14 14.50 -5.08
C LEU A 75 3.10 13.90 -3.67
N GLU A 76 2.94 14.74 -2.64
CA GLU A 76 2.84 14.30 -1.25
C GLU A 76 1.66 13.34 -1.03
N GLU A 77 0.50 13.66 -1.61
CA GLU A 77 -0.68 12.79 -1.50
C GLU A 77 -0.49 11.47 -2.25
N SER A 78 0.20 11.50 -3.38
CA SER A 78 0.54 10.29 -4.15
C SER A 78 1.50 9.41 -3.34
N GLU A 79 2.52 10.00 -2.72
CA GLU A 79 3.49 9.31 -1.87
C GLU A 79 2.81 8.61 -0.69
N LYS A 80 1.88 9.30 -0.01
CA LYS A 80 1.06 8.71 1.08
C LYS A 80 0.27 7.48 0.61
N ARG A 81 -0.34 7.55 -0.57
CA ARG A 81 -1.13 6.43 -1.13
C ARG A 81 -0.26 5.26 -1.54
N ILE A 82 0.92 5.52 -2.10
CA ILE A 82 1.90 4.48 -2.44
C ILE A 82 2.35 3.74 -1.17
N ARG A 83 2.69 4.50 -0.11
CA ARG A 83 3.03 3.92 1.20
C ARG A 83 1.87 3.13 1.81
N ALA A 84 0.65 3.64 1.74
CA ALA A 84 -0.54 2.93 2.24
C ALA A 84 -0.82 1.62 1.49
N ALA A 85 -0.33 1.49 0.24
CA ALA A 85 -0.34 0.25 -0.52
C ALA A 85 0.82 -0.70 -0.15
N GLY A 86 1.70 -0.32 0.77
CA GLY A 86 2.84 -1.10 1.24
C GLY A 86 4.05 -1.08 0.30
N ILE A 87 4.13 -0.09 -0.59
CA ILE A 87 5.21 0.03 -1.58
C ILE A 87 6.23 1.05 -1.10
N LYS A 88 7.53 0.77 -1.28
CA LYS A 88 8.62 1.67 -0.89
C LYS A 88 8.78 2.82 -1.88
N VAL A 89 9.08 4.02 -1.39
CA VAL A 89 9.44 5.17 -2.22
C VAL A 89 10.96 5.38 -2.21
N LYS A 90 11.54 5.60 -3.39
CA LYS A 90 12.98 5.75 -3.56
C LYS A 90 13.52 6.97 -2.83
N GLY A 91 14.62 6.78 -2.11
CA GLY A 91 15.24 7.84 -1.31
C GLY A 91 14.83 7.85 0.16
N GLU A 92 14.02 6.87 0.59
CA GLU A 92 13.87 6.47 2.00
C GLU A 92 15.02 5.58 2.49
#